data_AF-A0A8S3SWX9-F1
#
_entry.id   AF-A0A8S3SWX9-F1
#
_cell.length_a   1.000
_cell.length_b   1.000
_cell.length_c   1.000
_cell.angle_alpha   90.00
_cell.angle_beta   90.00
_cell.angle_gamma   90.00
#
_symmetry.space_group_name_H-M   'P 1'
#
loop_
_entity.id
_entity.type
_entity.pdbx_description
1 polymer ?
#
loop_
_entity_poly.entity_id
_entity_poly.type
_entity_poly.pdbx_seq_one_letter_code
_entity_poly.pdbx_strand_id
1 'polypeptide(L)'
;MVGISVRLKLFGYMLVFFTTLRGQEETYVHGLSSDIQMRWESLIDKMELRFGHSNMEESYLAEAKLRRRKPGESFRDLGQSVEDLYRRAYPSHPELVQENSIRSFLDACGESEEFRMFIRRTKPKTLQEAVSSAMQEECIRMNEGNVNKVNRRNNVYTVEKGVMFMN
;
A
#
# COMPACT_ATOMS: atom_id res chain seq x y z
N MET A 1 -53.20 10.38 -8.71
CA MET A 1 -52.35 10.46 -9.93
C MET A 1 -50.86 10.73 -9.66
N VAL A 2 -50.43 11.05 -8.44
CA VAL A 2 -49.01 11.39 -8.15
C VAL A 2 -48.06 10.16 -8.17
N GLY A 3 -48.54 8.97 -7.79
CA GLY A 3 -47.70 7.77 -7.64
C GLY A 3 -47.12 7.18 -8.93
N ILE A 4 -47.81 7.33 -10.07
CA ILE A 4 -47.34 6.80 -11.36
C ILE A 4 -46.16 7.63 -11.86
N SER A 5 -46.26 8.95 -11.77
CA SER A 5 -45.20 9.86 -12.22
C SER A 5 -43.92 9.73 -11.38
N VAL A 6 -44.03 9.43 -10.09
CA VAL A 6 -42.88 9.18 -9.21
C VAL A 6 -42.22 7.83 -9.53
N ARG A 7 -43.00 6.77 -9.74
CA ARG A 7 -42.47 5.44 -10.10
C ARG A 7 -41.76 5.44 -11.46
N LEU A 8 -42.27 6.17 -12.45
CA LEU A 8 -41.60 6.33 -13.74
C LEU A 8 -40.26 7.08 -13.62
N LYS A 9 -40.17 8.10 -12.76
CA LYS A 9 -38.89 8.80 -12.49
C LYS A 9 -37.88 7.89 -11.82
N LEU A 10 -38.29 7.16 -10.78
CA LEU A 10 -37.43 6.19 -10.08
C LEU A 10 -36.92 5.09 -11.00
N PHE A 11 -37.77 4.58 -11.91
CA PHE A 11 -37.37 3.62 -12.92
C PHE A 11 -36.34 4.20 -13.91
N GLY A 12 -36.49 5.47 -14.29
CA GLY A 12 -35.51 6.18 -15.11
C GLY A 12 -34.15 6.32 -14.42
N TYR A 13 -34.13 6.73 -13.15
CA TYR A 13 -32.89 6.81 -12.36
C TYR A 13 -32.19 5.45 -12.22
N MET A 14 -32.98 4.40 -11.99
CA MET A 14 -32.48 3.04 -11.87
C MET A 14 -31.84 2.56 -13.18
N LEU A 15 -32.46 2.78 -14.33
CA LEU A 15 -31.90 2.40 -15.63
C LEU A 15 -30.60 3.15 -15.93
N VAL A 16 -30.56 4.46 -15.69
CA VAL A 16 -29.34 5.26 -15.86
C VAL A 16 -28.24 4.76 -14.91
N PHE A 17 -28.56 4.52 -13.64
CA PHE A 17 -27.62 3.97 -12.66
C PHE A 17 -26.98 2.67 -13.14
N PHE A 18 -27.77 1.70 -13.62
CA PHE A 18 -27.23 0.46 -14.18
C PHE A 18 -26.25 0.67 -15.34
N THR A 19 -26.52 1.64 -16.21
CA THR A 19 -25.60 1.93 -17.33
C THR A 19 -24.26 2.54 -16.90
N THR A 20 -24.20 3.12 -15.70
CA THR A 20 -22.97 3.68 -15.11
C THR A 20 -22.12 2.64 -14.41
N LEU A 21 -22.69 1.50 -14.02
CA LEU A 21 -21.96 0.42 -13.38
C LEU A 21 -21.00 -0.23 -14.37
N ARG A 22 -19.82 -0.60 -13.89
CA ARG A 22 -18.79 -1.32 -14.65
C ARG A 22 -18.16 -2.34 -13.72
N GLY A 23 -17.59 -3.42 -14.27
CA GLY A 23 -16.70 -4.31 -13.52
C GLY A 23 -17.32 -4.96 -12.27
N GLN A 24 -16.75 -4.66 -11.09
CA GLN A 24 -17.10 -5.31 -9.82
C GLN A 24 -18.48 -4.88 -9.31
N GLU A 25 -18.86 -3.63 -9.56
CA GLU A 25 -20.13 -3.04 -9.17
C GLU A 25 -21.29 -3.67 -9.96
N GLU A 26 -21.11 -3.85 -11.27
CA GLU A 26 -22.07 -4.52 -12.15
C GLU A 26 -22.26 -5.99 -11.75
N THR A 27 -21.15 -6.71 -11.56
CA THR A 27 -21.19 -8.12 -11.12
C THR A 27 -21.88 -8.28 -9.78
N TYR A 28 -21.64 -7.37 -8.84
CA TYR A 28 -22.28 -7.40 -7.53
C TYR A 28 -23.80 -7.20 -7.62
N VAL A 29 -24.27 -6.22 -8.38
CA VAL A 29 -25.71 -5.95 -8.47
C VAL A 29 -26.45 -7.07 -9.18
N HIS A 30 -25.89 -7.65 -10.25
CA HIS A 30 -26.49 -8.80 -10.92
C HIS A 30 -26.57 -10.05 -10.00
N GLY A 31 -25.70 -10.13 -8.99
CA GLY A 31 -25.74 -11.17 -7.96
C GLY A 31 -26.76 -10.93 -6.84
N LEU A 32 -27.37 -9.74 -6.75
CA LEU A 32 -28.44 -9.46 -5.77
C LEU A 32 -29.78 -10.04 -6.22
N SER A 33 -30.71 -10.25 -5.27
CA SER A 33 -32.05 -10.72 -5.63
C SER A 33 -32.80 -9.67 -6.46
N SER A 34 -33.68 -10.12 -7.36
CA SER A 34 -34.50 -9.25 -8.22
C SER A 34 -35.32 -8.23 -7.43
N ASP A 35 -35.75 -8.61 -6.23
CA ASP A 35 -36.53 -7.74 -5.33
C ASP A 35 -35.69 -6.57 -4.76
N ILE A 36 -34.41 -6.81 -4.50
CA ILE A 36 -33.48 -5.74 -4.10
C ILE A 36 -33.12 -4.87 -5.31
N GLN A 37 -32.87 -5.49 -6.48
CA GLN A 37 -32.57 -4.75 -7.71
C GLN A 37 -33.71 -3.79 -8.09
N MET A 38 -34.97 -4.20 -7.92
CA MET A 38 -36.16 -3.40 -8.27
C MET A 38 -36.49 -2.26 -7.28
N ARG A 39 -35.92 -2.27 -6.07
CA ARG A 39 -36.16 -1.24 -5.05
C ARG A 39 -34.97 -0.30 -4.94
N TRP A 40 -35.17 0.94 -5.40
CA TRP A 40 -34.12 1.96 -5.43
C TRP A 40 -33.39 2.15 -4.10
N GLU A 41 -34.13 2.33 -3.00
CA GLU A 41 -33.55 2.53 -1.66
C GLU A 41 -32.73 1.31 -1.22
N SER A 42 -33.27 0.10 -1.36
CA SER A 42 -32.57 -1.14 -0.99
C SER A 42 -31.33 -1.40 -1.85
N LEU A 43 -31.38 -1.02 -3.14
CA LEU A 43 -30.24 -1.13 -4.05
C LEU A 43 -29.12 -0.16 -3.64
N ILE A 44 -29.46 1.09 -3.36
CA ILE A 44 -28.50 2.11 -2.91
C ILE A 44 -27.89 1.70 -1.57
N ASP A 45 -28.68 1.26 -0.59
CA ASP A 45 -28.15 0.78 0.69
C ASP A 45 -27.14 -0.37 0.53
N LYS A 46 -27.40 -1.33 -0.38
CA LYS A 46 -26.46 -2.43 -0.65
C LYS A 46 -25.21 -1.95 -1.37
N MET A 47 -25.35 -0.99 -2.27
CA MET A 47 -24.21 -0.41 -3.00
C MET A 47 -23.35 0.45 -2.09
N GLU A 48 -23.93 1.29 -1.23
CA GLU A 48 -23.23 2.05 -0.20
C GLU A 48 -22.62 1.12 0.85
N LEU A 49 -23.29 0.05 1.23
CA LEU A 49 -22.72 -0.92 2.15
C LEU A 49 -21.51 -1.64 1.56
N ARG A 50 -21.43 -1.89 0.25
CA ARG A 50 -20.28 -2.60 -0.32
C ARG A 50 -19.19 -1.69 -0.88
N PHE A 51 -19.59 -0.57 -1.47
CA PHE A 51 -18.75 0.35 -2.21
C PHE A 51 -18.80 1.78 -1.66
N GLY A 52 -19.52 2.02 -0.59
CA GLY A 52 -19.53 3.31 0.10
C GLY A 52 -18.17 3.63 0.71
N HIS A 53 -17.95 4.92 0.94
CA HIS A 53 -16.67 5.46 1.37
C HIS A 53 -16.16 4.85 2.68
N SER A 54 -17.05 4.51 3.64
CA SER A 54 -16.63 3.93 4.93
C SER A 54 -15.94 2.58 4.77
N ASN A 55 -16.47 1.72 3.90
CA ASN A 55 -15.92 0.37 3.73
C ASN A 55 -14.69 0.38 2.81
N MET A 56 -14.61 1.35 1.89
CA MET A 56 -13.38 1.61 1.14
C MET A 56 -12.27 2.16 2.04
N GLU A 57 -12.58 3.07 2.97
CA GLU A 57 -11.62 3.60 3.95
C GLU A 57 -11.00 2.48 4.79
N GLU A 58 -11.82 1.66 5.44
CA GLU A 58 -11.34 0.53 6.26
C GLU A 58 -10.48 -0.45 5.45
N SER A 59 -10.88 -0.73 4.20
CA SER A 59 -10.11 -1.58 3.29
C SER A 59 -8.73 -1.00 3.00
N TYR A 60 -8.63 0.28 2.66
CA TYR A 60 -7.35 0.94 2.40
C TYR A 60 -6.46 1.01 3.64
N LEU A 61 -7.04 1.23 4.82
CA LEU A 61 -6.31 1.20 6.09
C LEU A 61 -5.77 -0.20 6.40
N ALA A 62 -6.56 -1.24 6.16
CA ALA A 62 -6.14 -2.62 6.33
C ALA A 62 -5.00 -2.97 5.36
N GLU A 63 -5.14 -2.60 4.09
CA GLU A 63 -4.10 -2.82 3.06
C GLU A 63 -2.80 -2.08 3.42
N ALA A 64 -2.89 -0.82 3.86
CA ALA A 64 -1.73 -0.03 4.26
C ALA A 64 -0.97 -0.65 5.45
N LYS A 65 -1.69 -1.18 6.44
CA LYS A 65 -1.10 -1.85 7.63
C LYS A 65 -0.44 -3.17 7.27
N LEU A 66 -1.02 -3.92 6.33
CA LEU A 66 -0.49 -5.20 5.87
C LEU A 66 0.62 -5.05 4.82
N ARG A 67 0.79 -3.85 4.26
CA ARG A 67 1.80 -3.58 3.25
C ARG A 67 3.21 -3.89 3.77
N ARG A 68 3.94 -4.72 3.04
CA ARG A 68 5.37 -5.02 3.28
C ARG A 68 6.15 -4.84 1.99
N ARG A 69 7.43 -4.46 2.09
CA ARG A 69 8.32 -4.34 0.92
C ARG A 69 8.38 -5.69 0.19
N LYS A 70 8.17 -5.68 -1.12
CA LYS A 70 8.34 -6.88 -1.96
C LYS A 70 9.82 -7.09 -2.31
N PRO A 71 10.27 -8.33 -2.56
CA PRO A 71 11.63 -8.57 -3.06
C PRO A 71 11.88 -7.79 -4.36
N GLY A 72 12.95 -6.99 -4.39
CA GLY A 72 13.30 -6.15 -5.55
C GLY A 72 12.50 -4.84 -5.69
N GLU A 73 11.55 -4.55 -4.80
CA GLU A 73 10.84 -3.28 -4.78
C GLU A 73 11.74 -2.15 -4.25
N SER A 74 11.68 -0.98 -4.89
CA SER A 74 12.42 0.19 -4.40
C SER A 74 11.72 0.81 -3.19
N PHE A 75 12.49 1.43 -2.29
CA PHE A 75 11.91 2.17 -1.16
C PHE A 75 11.00 3.32 -1.61
N ARG A 76 11.27 3.89 -2.78
CA ARG A 76 10.44 4.95 -3.36
C ARG A 76 9.06 4.41 -3.74
N ASP A 77 9.01 3.26 -4.41
CA ASP A 77 7.74 2.64 -4.83
C ASP A 77 6.93 2.18 -3.61
N LEU A 78 7.61 1.61 -2.61
CA LEU A 78 6.99 1.29 -1.33
C LEU A 78 6.38 2.53 -0.67
N GLY A 79 7.17 3.60 -0.52
CA GLY A 79 6.71 4.86 0.09
C GLY A 79 5.50 5.43 -0.64
N GLN A 80 5.58 5.54 -1.97
CA GLN A 80 4.48 6.03 -2.80
C GLN A 80 3.21 5.20 -2.62
N SER A 81 3.34 3.86 -2.65
CA SER A 81 2.18 2.98 -2.51
C SER A 81 1.51 3.09 -1.14
N VAL A 82 2.29 3.25 -0.07
CA VAL A 82 1.78 3.44 1.30
C VAL A 82 1.06 4.78 1.41
N GLU A 83 1.65 5.85 0.86
CA GLU A 83 1.04 7.18 0.87
C GLU A 83 -0.27 7.22 0.08
N ASP A 84 -0.31 6.56 -1.09
CA ASP A 84 -1.51 6.50 -1.93
C ASP A 84 -2.66 5.74 -1.27
N LEU A 85 -2.35 4.70 -0.46
CA LEU A 85 -3.37 4.01 0.33
C LEU A 85 -3.95 4.93 1.41
N TYR A 86 -3.10 5.65 2.14
CA TYR A 86 -3.58 6.60 3.14
C TYR A 86 -4.30 7.80 2.54
N ARG A 87 -3.88 8.32 1.39
CA ARG A 87 -4.59 9.41 0.70
C ARG A 87 -5.99 9.01 0.27
N ARG A 88 -6.21 7.73 -0.05
CA ARG A 88 -7.53 7.17 -0.35
C ARG A 88 -8.37 6.92 0.90
N ALA A 89 -7.75 6.51 2.00
CA ALA A 89 -8.43 6.36 3.29
C ALA A 89 -8.81 7.72 3.92
N TYR A 90 -7.94 8.72 3.80
CA TYR A 90 -8.04 10.01 4.47
C TYR A 90 -7.94 11.18 3.48
N PRO A 91 -8.89 11.32 2.52
CA PRO A 91 -8.81 12.33 1.48
C PRO A 91 -8.84 13.77 2.02
N SER A 92 -9.46 13.98 3.18
CA SER A 92 -9.62 15.30 3.82
C SER A 92 -8.67 15.56 4.99
N HIS A 93 -7.78 14.61 5.35
CA HIS A 93 -6.94 14.68 6.56
C HIS A 93 -5.45 14.46 6.21
N PRO A 94 -4.78 15.45 5.60
CA PRO A 94 -3.39 15.33 5.15
C PRO A 94 -2.40 15.03 6.29
N GLU A 95 -2.68 15.51 7.51
CA GLU A 95 -1.90 15.22 8.71
C GLU A 95 -1.91 13.72 9.07
N LEU A 96 -3.09 13.07 8.96
CA LEU A 96 -3.22 11.63 9.19
C LEU A 96 -2.54 10.83 8.08
N VAL A 97 -2.58 11.33 6.84
CA VAL A 97 -1.84 10.72 5.74
C VAL A 97 -0.34 10.72 6.04
N GLN A 98 0.22 11.87 6.43
CA GLN A 98 1.65 11.97 6.72
C GLN A 98 2.07 11.08 7.90
N GLU A 99 1.38 11.19 9.04
CA GLU A 99 1.74 10.44 10.26
C GLU A 99 1.67 8.92 10.01
N ASN A 100 0.57 8.45 9.45
CA ASN A 100 0.36 7.02 9.25
C ASN A 100 1.24 6.46 8.12
N SER A 101 1.54 7.25 7.09
CA SER A 101 2.45 6.82 6.03
C SER A 101 3.87 6.62 6.55
N ILE A 102 4.37 7.52 7.41
CA ILE A 102 5.69 7.37 8.04
C ILE A 102 5.72 6.11 8.90
N ARG A 103 4.72 5.94 9.79
CA ARG A 103 4.63 4.78 10.68
C ARG A 103 4.62 3.46 9.90
N SER A 104 3.72 3.34 8.91
CA SER A 104 3.58 2.12 8.12
C SER A 104 4.79 1.87 7.22
N PHE A 105 5.43 2.90 6.67
CA PHE A 105 6.68 2.75 5.94
C PHE A 105 7.79 2.19 6.84
N LEU A 106 7.95 2.71 8.06
CA LEU A 106 8.96 2.22 9.01
C LEU A 106 8.74 0.75 9.38
N ASP A 107 7.49 0.31 9.46
CA ASP A 107 7.15 -1.09 9.72
C ASP A 107 7.34 -1.99 8.49
N ALA A 108 7.20 -1.43 7.28
CA ALA A 108 7.24 -2.17 6.02
C ALA A 108 8.61 -2.23 5.34
N CYS A 109 9.53 -1.29 5.65
CA CYS A 109 10.73 -1.04 4.85
C CYS A 109 11.84 -2.11 4.99
N GLY A 110 12.00 -2.74 6.16
CA GLY A 110 13.14 -3.63 6.42
C GLY A 110 12.74 -4.99 6.96
N GLU A 111 13.36 -6.04 6.44
CA GLU A 111 13.23 -7.41 6.98
C GLU A 111 13.95 -7.55 8.34
N SER A 112 15.07 -6.85 8.53
CA SER A 112 15.84 -6.85 9.76
C SER A 112 15.32 -5.81 10.75
N GLU A 113 15.23 -6.17 12.03
CA GLU A 113 14.86 -5.24 13.10
C GLU A 113 15.89 -4.13 13.25
N GLU A 114 17.17 -4.44 13.06
CA GLU A 114 18.27 -3.48 13.15
C GLU A 114 18.15 -2.39 12.07
N PHE A 115 17.73 -2.76 10.85
CA PHE A 115 17.49 -1.82 9.75
C PHE A 115 16.33 -0.88 10.09
N ARG A 116 15.20 -1.42 10.56
CA ARG A 116 14.04 -0.61 10.96
C ARG A 116 14.36 0.32 12.14
N MET A 117 15.12 -0.17 13.12
CA MET A 117 15.56 0.62 14.27
C MET A 117 16.53 1.75 13.89
N PHE A 118 17.39 1.55 12.89
CA PHE A 118 18.24 2.62 12.37
C PHE A 118 17.40 3.79 11.83
N ILE A 119 16.44 3.51 10.95
CA ILE A 119 15.61 4.56 10.36
C ILE A 119 14.75 5.25 11.44
N ARG A 120 14.22 4.50 12.40
CA ARG A 120 13.49 5.09 13.55
C ARG A 120 14.35 6.07 14.35
N ARG A 121 15.65 5.79 14.51
CA ARG A 121 16.60 6.68 15.20
C ARG A 121 16.86 7.98 14.45
N THR A 122 16.70 8.01 13.12
CA THR A 122 16.83 9.26 12.35
C THR A 122 15.66 10.21 12.59
N LYS A 123 14.58 9.77 13.24
CA LYS A 123 13.38 10.56 13.56
C LYS A 123 12.86 11.36 12.35
N PRO A 124 12.53 10.67 11.22
CA PRO A 124 12.07 11.34 10.03
C PRO A 124 10.75 12.09 10.31
N LYS A 125 10.66 13.33 9.84
CA LYS A 125 9.46 14.18 9.95
C LYS A 125 8.57 14.07 8.72
N THR A 126 9.12 13.62 7.61
CA THR A 126 8.40 13.41 6.35
C THR A 126 8.61 11.98 5.86
N LEU A 127 7.66 11.48 5.07
CA LEU A 127 7.81 10.18 4.42
C LEU A 127 9.06 10.17 3.52
N GLN A 128 9.33 11.27 2.84
CA GLN A 128 10.48 11.41 1.96
C GLN A 128 11.82 11.34 2.70
N GLU A 129 11.90 11.92 3.92
CA GLU A 129 13.06 11.75 4.80
C GLU A 129 13.24 10.28 5.19
N ALA A 130 12.16 9.58 5.56
CA ALA A 130 12.23 8.16 5.91
C ALA A 130 12.71 7.30 4.73
N VAL A 131 12.19 7.55 3.53
CA VAL A 131 12.61 6.88 2.29
C VAL A 131 14.09 7.16 1.99
N SER A 132 14.53 8.41 2.14
CA SER A 132 15.91 8.80 1.88
C SER A 132 16.88 8.13 2.86
N SER A 133 16.55 8.11 4.16
CA SER A 133 17.33 7.40 5.18
C SER A 133 17.42 5.90 4.89
N ALA A 134 16.31 5.26 4.47
CA ALA A 134 16.29 3.85 4.12
C ALA A 134 17.21 3.54 2.93
N MET A 135 17.16 4.38 1.88
CA MET A 135 18.03 4.25 0.71
C MET A 135 19.50 4.43 1.07
N GLN A 136 19.83 5.41 1.92
CA GLN A 136 21.22 5.64 2.36
C GLN A 136 21.77 4.44 3.13
N GLU A 137 20.98 3.89 4.05
CA GLU A 137 21.37 2.72 4.84
C GLU A 137 21.56 1.47 3.94
N GLU A 138 20.69 1.27 2.95
CA GLU A 138 20.85 0.18 1.98
C GLU A 138 22.15 0.31 1.20
N CYS A 139 22.49 1.52 0.72
CA CYS A 139 23.75 1.80 0.04
C CYS A 139 24.98 1.50 0.94
N ILE A 140 24.96 1.92 2.20
CA ILE A 140 26.06 1.70 3.15
C ILE A 140 26.28 0.20 3.36
N ARG A 141 25.20 -0.56 3.64
CA ARG A 141 25.27 -2.02 3.86
C ARG A 141 25.74 -2.79 2.64
N MET A 142 25.29 -2.38 1.45
CA MET A 142 25.78 -2.97 0.20
C MET A 142 27.28 -2.74 0.03
N ASN A 143 27.77 -1.53 0.35
CA ASN A 143 29.19 -1.21 0.27
C ASN A 143 30.01 -2.02 1.28
N GLU A 144 29.60 -2.08 2.55
CA GLU A 144 30.27 -2.88 3.59
C GLU A 144 30.29 -4.38 3.26
N GLY A 145 29.19 -4.92 2.72
CA GLY A 145 29.11 -6.29 2.24
C GLY A 145 30.11 -6.58 1.11
N ASN A 146 30.32 -5.63 0.20
CA ASN A 146 31.29 -5.74 -0.88
C ASN A 146 32.74 -5.65 -0.36
N VAL A 147 33.04 -4.73 0.56
CA VAL A 147 34.36 -4.61 1.20
C VAL A 147 34.72 -5.91 1.92
N ASN A 148 33.79 -6.50 2.67
CA ASN A 148 34.01 -7.77 3.36
C ASN A 148 34.29 -8.94 2.40
N LYS A 149 33.62 -8.99 1.24
CA LYS A 149 33.89 -10.00 0.20
C LYS A 149 35.28 -9.83 -0.43
N VAL A 150 35.69 -8.59 -0.71
CA VAL A 150 37.02 -8.28 -1.25
C VAL A 150 38.10 -8.66 -0.24
N ASN A 151 37.91 -8.34 1.04
CA ASN A 151 38.88 -8.64 2.09
C ASN A 151 39.04 -10.16 2.32
N ARG A 152 37.93 -10.92 2.27
CA ARG A 152 37.98 -12.39 2.31
C ARG A 152 38.77 -12.98 1.15
N ARG A 153 38.55 -12.47 -0.08
CA ARG A 153 39.33 -12.91 -1.25
C ARG A 153 40.82 -12.61 -1.06
N ASN A 154 41.17 -11.40 -0.63
CA ASN A 154 42.57 -11.00 -0.41
C ASN A 154 43.26 -11.87 0.65
N ASN A 155 42.57 -12.22 1.74
CA ASN A 155 43.11 -13.11 2.76
C ASN A 155 43.33 -14.55 2.25
N VAL A 156 42.53 -15.04 1.30
CA VAL A 156 42.77 -16.37 0.70
C VAL A 156 44.04 -16.33 -0.16
N TYR A 157 44.25 -15.28 -0.95
CA TYR A 157 45.44 -15.15 -1.80
C TYR A 157 46.76 -15.02 -1.01
N THR A 158 46.76 -14.36 0.14
CA THR A 158 47.95 -14.28 1.00
C THR A 158 48.26 -15.60 1.69
N VAL A 159 47.26 -16.38 2.06
CA VAL A 159 47.45 -17.71 2.68
C VAL A 159 47.95 -18.73 1.66
N GLU A 160 47.38 -18.80 0.45
CA GLU A 160 47.87 -19.71 -0.60
C GLU A 160 49.31 -19.40 -1.02
N LYS A 161 49.68 -18.11 -1.13
CA LYS A 161 51.08 -17.73 -1.36
C LYS A 161 51.98 -18.15 -0.19
N GLY A 162 51.57 -17.92 1.06
CA GLY A 162 52.36 -18.32 2.23
C GLY A 162 52.63 -19.83 2.32
N VAL A 163 51.67 -20.66 1.91
CA VAL A 163 51.80 -22.13 1.89
C VAL A 163 52.67 -22.62 0.72
N MET A 164 52.66 -21.92 -0.42
CA MET A 164 53.47 -22.27 -1.61
C MET A 164 54.97 -21.94 -1.47
N PHE A 165 55.36 -21.06 -0.54
CA PHE A 165 56.77 -20.73 -0.25
C PHE A 165 57.38 -21.55 0.90
N MET A 166 56.66 -22.55 1.42
CA MET A 166 57.07 -23.37 2.57
C MET A 166 57.45 -24.83 2.22
N ASN A 167 57.55 -25.17 0.93
CA ASN A 167 58.04 -26.49 0.48
C ASN A 167 59.38 -26.38 -0.26
#